data_AF-A0A352KLF0-F1
#
_entry.id   AF-A0A352KLF0-F1
#
_cell.length_a   1.000
_cell.length_b   1.000
_cell.length_c   1.000
_cell.angle_alpha   90.00
_cell.angle_beta   90.00
_cell.angle_gamma   90.00
#
_symmetry.space_group_name_H-M   'P 1'
#
loop_
_entity.id
_entity.type
_entity.pdbx_description
1 polymer ?
#
loop_
_entity_poly.entity_id
_entity_poly.type
_entity_poly.pdbx_seq_one_letter_code
_entity_poly.pdbx_strand_id
1 'polypeptide(L)'
;MVTLFRTLIFLLVNSAVYATSANDLESADRFSIRSSGIRDSGSIEIHGQQRSSGEIANMQIEAFGRQFEFPRQLLGELSVNHLQDLQLFYDPGEMSLNGKILYIRIHSYNSGIRRPDLSIAINENGQIYVWSE
;
A
#
# COMPACT_ATOMS: atom_id res chain seq x y z
N MET A 1 22.45 -51.58 17.11
CA MET A 1 21.48 -51.42 16.01
C MET A 1 20.48 -50.36 16.47
N VAL A 2 20.28 -49.17 15.90
CA VAL A 2 20.69 -48.50 14.66
C VAL A 2 20.66 -46.97 14.98
N THR A 3 21.81 -46.32 14.82
CA THR A 3 22.07 -45.08 14.04
C THR A 3 21.06 -43.90 14.17
N LEU A 4 21.39 -42.81 14.90
CA LEU A 4 21.98 -41.52 14.44
C LEU A 4 21.11 -40.71 13.45
N PHE A 5 20.66 -39.52 13.85
CA PHE A 5 20.60 -38.24 13.07
C PHE A 5 20.09 -37.14 14.02
N ARG A 6 20.95 -36.33 14.67
CA ARG A 6 21.39 -34.98 14.22
C ARG A 6 20.30 -34.23 13.44
N THR A 7 19.77 -33.13 14.00
CA THR A 7 19.93 -31.76 13.47
C THR A 7 19.39 -30.74 14.47
N LEU A 8 20.26 -29.85 14.92
CA LEU A 8 19.98 -28.60 15.62
C LEU A 8 19.77 -27.52 14.54
N ILE A 9 18.65 -26.80 14.55
CA ILE A 9 18.53 -25.51 13.83
C ILE A 9 18.00 -24.45 14.81
N PHE A 10 18.90 -23.53 15.15
CA PHE A 10 18.61 -22.21 15.67
C PHE A 10 17.71 -21.46 14.67
N LEU A 11 16.57 -20.94 15.11
CA LEU A 11 15.95 -19.78 14.46
C LEU A 11 15.80 -18.66 15.49
N LEU A 12 16.90 -17.91 15.64
CA LEU A 12 16.85 -16.52 16.05
C LEU A 12 16.28 -15.73 14.87
N VAL A 13 15.05 -15.23 14.99
CA VAL A 13 14.62 -14.07 14.21
C VAL A 13 14.36 -12.94 15.17
N ASN A 14 15.31 -12.03 15.19
CA ASN A 14 15.26 -10.75 15.85
C ASN A 14 14.19 -9.85 15.19
N SER A 15 13.46 -9.17 16.07
CA SER A 15 12.95 -7.79 15.93
C SER A 15 12.09 -7.42 14.73
N ALA A 16 10.81 -7.14 15.01
CA ALA A 16 10.24 -5.82 14.73
C ALA A 16 9.01 -5.56 15.61
N VAL A 17 9.21 -5.24 16.89
CA VAL A 17 8.16 -4.54 17.64
C VAL A 17 8.30 -3.07 17.27
N TYR A 18 7.57 -2.65 16.23
CA TYR A 18 7.40 -1.23 15.94
C TYR A 18 6.48 -0.63 17.02
N ALA A 19 7.08 -0.06 18.06
CA ALA A 19 6.36 0.84 18.96
C ALA A 19 6.08 2.14 18.18
N THR A 20 4.83 2.36 17.75
CA THR A 20 4.40 3.66 17.24
C THR A 20 3.84 4.46 18.41
N SER A 21 4.43 5.62 18.70
CA SER A 21 4.03 6.50 19.78
C SER A 21 2.65 7.09 19.50
N ALA A 22 1.66 6.72 20.31
CA ALA A 22 0.26 7.09 20.18
C ALA A 22 -0.08 8.51 20.69
N ASN A 23 0.72 9.53 20.34
CA ASN A 23 0.54 10.90 20.85
C ASN A 23 0.32 11.98 19.76
N ASP A 24 0.05 11.61 18.50
CA ASP A 24 -0.09 12.60 17.42
C ASP A 24 -1.26 12.30 16.45
N LEU A 25 -2.32 11.69 16.99
CA LEU A 25 -3.54 11.30 16.28
C LEU A 25 -4.74 12.20 16.64
N GLU A 26 -4.50 13.49 16.91
CA GLU A 26 -5.58 14.46 17.05
C GLU A 26 -6.23 14.70 15.67
N SER A 27 -7.30 13.96 15.42
CA SER A 27 -8.16 13.99 14.23
C SER A 27 -7.50 13.45 12.96
N ALA A 28 -7.31 12.12 12.89
CA ALA A 28 -7.08 11.44 11.63
C ALA A 28 -8.36 10.77 11.12
N ASP A 29 -8.85 11.18 9.96
CA ASP A 29 -9.98 10.51 9.29
C ASP A 29 -9.49 9.21 8.67
N ARG A 30 -10.21 8.11 8.94
CA ARG A 30 -9.91 6.79 8.40
C ARG A 30 -10.67 6.59 7.10
N PHE A 31 -10.00 6.11 6.06
CA PHE A 31 -10.65 5.68 4.83
C PHE A 31 -10.39 4.20 4.56
N SER A 32 -11.36 3.56 3.93
CA SER A 32 -11.27 2.18 3.46
C SER A 32 -11.97 2.05 2.13
N ILE A 33 -11.28 1.47 1.16
CA ILE A 33 -11.79 1.22 -0.19
C ILE A 33 -11.63 -0.27 -0.46
N ARG A 34 -12.71 -0.91 -0.89
CA ARG A 34 -12.73 -2.33 -1.23
C ARG A 34 -13.18 -2.51 -2.66
N SER A 35 -12.45 -3.33 -3.40
CA SER A 35 -12.82 -3.82 -4.73
C SER A 35 -12.78 -5.34 -4.71
N SER A 36 -13.75 -5.97 -5.37
CA SER A 36 -13.73 -7.43 -5.58
C SER A 36 -12.53 -7.90 -6.40
N GLY A 37 -11.74 -6.98 -6.96
CA GLY A 37 -10.60 -7.26 -7.81
C GLY A 37 -10.90 -7.10 -9.29
N ILE A 38 -9.83 -7.01 -10.08
CA ILE A 38 -9.85 -7.04 -11.54
C ILE A 38 -9.08 -8.29 -11.96
N ARG A 39 -9.78 -9.28 -12.51
CA ARG A 39 -9.19 -10.54 -13.01
C ARG A 39 -8.37 -11.22 -11.90
N ASP A 40 -7.08 -11.49 -12.14
CA ASP A 40 -6.22 -12.25 -11.22
C ASP A 40 -5.56 -11.37 -10.14
N SER A 41 -5.97 -10.11 -10.00
CA SER A 41 -5.51 -9.26 -8.89
C SER A 41 -5.94 -9.78 -7.52
N GLY A 42 -6.99 -10.61 -7.48
CA GLY A 42 -7.70 -10.95 -6.25
C GLY A 42 -8.44 -9.73 -5.67
N SER A 43 -9.07 -9.92 -4.51
CA SER A 43 -9.70 -8.82 -3.77
C SER A 43 -8.66 -7.74 -3.47
N ILE A 44 -9.05 -6.48 -3.64
CA ILE A 44 -8.21 -5.32 -3.36
C ILE A 44 -8.82 -4.56 -2.19
N GLU A 45 -8.04 -4.32 -1.15
CA GLU A 45 -8.42 -3.44 -0.06
C GLU A 45 -7.38 -2.35 0.14
N ILE A 46 -7.82 -1.11 0.27
CA ILE A 46 -6.95 0.03 0.54
C ILE A 46 -7.44 0.67 1.82
N HIS A 47 -6.58 0.73 2.83
CA HIS A 47 -6.86 1.32 4.12
C HIS A 47 -5.88 2.45 4.37
N GLY A 48 -6.33 3.53 4.98
CA GLY A 48 -5.41 4.58 5.38
C GLY A 48 -6.00 5.53 6.40
N GLN A 49 -5.13 6.43 6.84
CA GLN A 49 -5.43 7.50 7.78
C GLN A 49 -4.95 8.80 7.17
N GLN A 50 -5.81 9.81 7.21
CA GLN A 50 -5.52 11.15 6.74
C GLN A 50 -5.52 12.09 7.94
N ARG A 51 -4.49 12.92 8.10
CA ARG A 51 -4.46 13.94 9.16
C ARG A 51 -5.51 15.01 8.90
N SER A 52 -5.84 15.80 9.91
CA SER A 52 -6.68 17.01 9.77
C SER A 52 -6.14 18.04 8.76
N SER A 53 -4.83 18.04 8.51
CA SER A 53 -4.19 18.82 7.43
C SER A 53 -4.54 18.34 6.03
N GLY A 54 -5.08 17.13 5.91
CA GLY A 54 -5.34 16.44 4.66
C GLY A 54 -4.19 15.53 4.20
N GLU A 55 -3.05 15.47 4.90
CA GLU A 55 -1.95 14.58 4.50
C GLU A 55 -2.25 13.12 4.83
N ILE A 56 -1.87 12.20 3.94
CA ILE A 56 -2.00 10.76 4.21
C ILE A 56 -0.91 10.34 5.21
N ALA A 57 -1.31 10.00 6.44
CA ALA A 57 -0.42 9.57 7.51
C ALA A 57 0.04 8.12 7.37
N ASN A 58 -0.85 7.25 6.91
CA ASN A 58 -0.54 5.87 6.56
C ASN A 58 -1.46 5.37 5.45
N MET A 59 -0.95 4.40 4.70
CA MET A 59 -1.71 3.65 3.72
C MET A 59 -1.23 2.20 3.72
N GLN A 60 -2.17 1.29 3.60
CA GLN A 60 -1.96 -0.14 3.50
C GLN A 60 -2.81 -0.64 2.35
N ILE A 61 -2.22 -1.48 1.50
CA ILE A 61 -2.89 -2.02 0.33
C ILE A 61 -2.81 -3.54 0.40
N GLU A 62 -3.95 -4.20 0.33
CA GLU A 62 -4.04 -5.63 0.10
C GLU A 62 -4.34 -5.88 -1.38
N ALA A 63 -3.48 -6.63 -2.05
CA ALA A 63 -3.63 -7.04 -3.43
C ALA A 63 -2.84 -8.33 -3.67
N PHE A 64 -3.20 -9.13 -4.68
CA PHE A 64 -2.53 -10.40 -4.98
C PHE A 64 -2.49 -11.39 -3.79
N GLY A 65 -3.45 -11.28 -2.87
CA GLY A 65 -3.48 -12.06 -1.64
C GLY A 65 -2.39 -11.72 -0.63
N ARG A 66 -1.79 -10.52 -0.73
CA ARG A 66 -0.71 -10.03 0.14
C ARG A 66 -0.99 -8.62 0.60
N GLN A 67 -0.46 -8.29 1.78
CA GLN A 67 -0.51 -6.96 2.35
C GLN A 67 0.79 -6.19 2.05
N PHE A 68 0.65 -4.97 1.57
CA PHE A 68 1.72 -4.02 1.27
C PHE A 68 1.57 -2.77 2.13
N GLU A 69 2.61 -2.43 2.87
CA GLU A 69 2.66 -1.19 3.64
C GLU A 69 3.29 -0.08 2.78
N PHE A 70 2.64 1.07 2.71
CA PHE A 70 3.12 2.16 1.86
C PHE A 70 4.33 2.86 2.51
N PRO A 71 5.44 3.07 1.78
CA PRO A 71 6.62 3.71 2.34
C PRO A 71 6.30 5.13 2.81
N ARG A 72 6.61 5.46 4.07
CA ARG A 72 6.33 6.79 4.64
C ARG A 72 6.98 7.93 3.86
N GLN A 73 8.11 7.67 3.23
CA GLN A 73 8.80 8.63 2.37
C GLN A 73 7.93 9.05 1.18
N LEU A 74 7.17 8.10 0.62
CA LEU A 74 6.26 8.35 -0.50
C LEU A 74 4.94 8.97 -0.03
N LEU A 75 4.54 8.74 1.23
CA LEU A 75 3.38 9.39 1.84
C LEU A 75 3.53 10.92 1.98
N GLY A 76 4.76 11.41 2.18
CA GLY A 76 5.04 12.84 2.26
C GLY A 76 4.81 13.60 0.94
N GLU A 77 4.80 12.90 -0.19
CA GLU A 77 4.43 13.45 -1.51
C GLU A 77 2.90 13.55 -1.68
N LEU A 78 2.13 12.93 -0.77
CA LEU A 78 0.68 12.83 -0.82
C LEU A 78 0.03 13.98 -0.04
N SER A 79 0.22 15.22 -0.51
CA SER A 79 -0.58 16.37 -0.07
C SER A 79 -2.00 16.32 -0.66
N VAL A 80 -2.68 15.19 -0.50
CA VAL A 80 -4.01 14.94 -1.01
C VAL A 80 -5.00 15.50 -0.01
N ASN A 81 -5.29 16.80 -0.09
CA ASN A 81 -6.12 17.47 0.92
C ASN A 81 -7.45 16.78 1.21
N HIS A 82 -8.06 16.09 0.23
CA HIS A 82 -9.16 15.14 0.38
C HIS A 82 -9.10 14.06 -0.71
N LEU A 83 -9.17 12.79 -0.33
CA LEU A 83 -9.42 11.67 -1.24
C LEU A 83 -10.86 11.76 -1.71
N GLN A 84 -11.08 11.97 -3.01
CA GLN A 84 -12.44 12.01 -3.56
C GLN A 84 -12.73 10.87 -4.52
N ASP A 85 -11.77 10.52 -5.38
CA ASP A 85 -11.94 9.46 -6.35
C ASP A 85 -10.68 8.61 -6.48
N LEU A 86 -10.89 7.32 -6.69
CA LEU A 86 -9.84 6.30 -6.81
C LEU A 86 -10.18 5.36 -7.96
N GLN A 87 -9.23 5.23 -8.89
CA GLN A 87 -9.34 4.36 -10.05
C GLN A 87 -8.33 3.22 -9.94
N LEU A 88 -8.78 2.02 -10.28
CA LEU A 88 -7.96 0.81 -10.29
C LEU A 88 -7.75 0.34 -11.73
N PHE A 89 -6.52 0.07 -12.11
CA PHE A 89 -6.18 -0.58 -13.37
C PHE A 89 -5.31 -1.80 -13.10
N TYR A 90 -5.45 -2.83 -13.92
CA TYR A 90 -4.71 -4.09 -13.76
C TYR A 90 -4.01 -4.46 -15.05
N ASP A 91 -2.72 -4.72 -14.95
CA ASP A 91 -1.90 -5.31 -16.00
C ASP A 91 -1.60 -6.78 -15.62
N PRO A 92 -2.03 -7.76 -16.43
CA PRO A 92 -1.74 -9.18 -16.18
C PRO A 92 -0.27 -9.55 -16.31
N GLY A 93 0.59 -8.65 -16.79
CA GLY A 93 2.04 -8.89 -16.83
C GLY A 93 2.49 -9.83 -17.94
N GLU A 94 1.63 -10.13 -18.93
CA GLU A 94 1.92 -11.10 -20.01
C GLU A 94 3.19 -10.76 -20.83
N MET A 95 3.67 -9.52 -20.77
CA MET A 95 4.91 -9.06 -21.45
C MET A 95 5.88 -8.31 -20.53
N SER A 96 5.67 -8.33 -19.21
CA SER A 96 6.41 -7.52 -18.23
C SER A 96 7.37 -8.39 -17.40
N LEU A 97 8.63 -7.97 -17.27
CA LEU A 97 9.60 -8.59 -16.36
C LEU A 97 9.21 -8.45 -14.88
N ASN A 98 8.26 -7.56 -14.58
CA ASN A 98 7.83 -7.22 -13.24
C ASN A 98 6.61 -8.04 -12.80
N GLY A 99 6.09 -8.94 -13.65
CA GLY A 99 4.90 -9.74 -13.37
C GLY A 99 3.62 -8.93 -13.44
N LYS A 100 2.58 -9.40 -12.74
CA LYS A 100 1.27 -8.72 -12.60
C LYS A 100 1.42 -7.40 -11.87
N ILE A 101 0.72 -6.36 -12.33
CA ILE A 101 0.78 -5.01 -11.74
C ILE A 101 -0.63 -4.47 -11.49
N LEU A 102 -0.84 -3.97 -10.27
CA LEU A 102 -1.99 -3.18 -9.88
C LEU A 102 -1.60 -1.71 -9.92
N TYR A 103 -2.33 -0.94 -10.70
CA TYR A 103 -2.23 0.51 -10.73
C TYR A 103 -3.39 1.12 -9.96
N ILE A 104 -3.08 2.07 -9.09
CA ILE A 104 -4.05 2.82 -8.30
C ILE A 104 -3.81 4.28 -8.63
N ARG A 105 -4.82 4.94 -9.19
CA ARG A 105 -4.80 6.37 -9.44
C ARG A 105 -5.72 7.06 -8.45
N ILE A 106 -5.20 8.07 -7.78
CA ILE A 106 -5.92 8.85 -6.79
C ILE A 106 -6.12 10.26 -7.33
N HIS A 107 -7.37 10.67 -7.44
CA HIS A 107 -7.74 12.03 -7.81
C HIS A 107 -7.99 12.86 -6.56
N SER A 108 -7.32 14.01 -6.50
CA SER A 108 -7.46 14.94 -5.39
C SER A 108 -7.83 16.34 -5.88
N TYR A 109 -8.68 16.99 -5.11
CA TYR A 109 -9.12 18.36 -5.36
C TYR A 109 -8.92 19.17 -4.08
N ASN A 110 -8.49 20.41 -4.25
CA ASN A 110 -8.42 21.38 -3.17
C ASN A 110 -9.24 22.61 -3.56
N SER A 111 -10.32 22.88 -2.84
CA SER A 111 -11.21 24.04 -3.11
C SER A 111 -11.66 24.14 -4.57
N GLY A 112 -11.98 23.01 -5.20
CA GLY A 112 -12.40 22.94 -6.61
C GLY A 112 -11.25 22.96 -7.63
N ILE A 113 -9.99 23.13 -7.19
CA ILE A 113 -8.82 23.06 -8.05
C ILE A 113 -8.32 21.61 -8.09
N ARG A 114 -8.23 21.03 -9.29
CA ARG A 114 -7.64 19.71 -9.52
C ARG A 114 -6.16 19.74 -9.20
N ARG A 115 -5.71 18.85 -8.33
CA ARG A 115 -4.29 18.62 -8.05
C ARG A 115 -3.74 17.56 -9.03
N PRO A 116 -2.41 17.44 -9.14
CA PRO A 116 -1.79 16.34 -9.85
C PRO A 116 -2.35 14.99 -9.41
N ASP A 117 -2.54 14.08 -10.36
CA ASP A 117 -3.02 12.75 -10.05
C ASP A 117 -1.88 11.94 -9.44
N LEU A 118 -2.12 11.33 -8.29
CA LEU A 118 -1.17 10.38 -7.76
C LEU A 118 -1.40 9.04 -8.42
N SER A 119 -0.35 8.48 -9.00
CA SER A 119 -0.38 7.13 -9.52
C SER A 119 0.58 6.25 -8.73
N ILE A 120 0.06 5.10 -8.35
CA ILE A 120 0.74 4.07 -7.57
C ILE A 120 0.74 2.82 -8.44
N ALA A 121 1.88 2.15 -8.58
CA ALA A 121 1.95 0.82 -9.16
C ALA A 121 2.53 -0.15 -8.14
N ILE A 122 1.85 -1.28 -7.94
CA ILE A 122 2.29 -2.36 -7.07
C ILE A 122 2.33 -3.62 -7.91
N ASN A 123 3.48 -4.28 -7.98
CA ASN A 123 3.54 -5.59 -8.60
C ASN A 123 3.37 -6.73 -7.59
N GLU A 124 3.11 -7.94 -8.09
CA GLU A 124 2.92 -9.14 -7.26
C GLU A 124 4.14 -9.49 -6.38
N ASN A 125 5.32 -8.99 -6.75
CA ASN A 125 6.56 -9.14 -5.99
C ASN A 125 6.67 -8.15 -4.82
N GLY A 126 5.81 -7.13 -4.76
CA GLY A 126 5.79 -6.11 -3.71
C GLY A 126 6.66 -4.88 -3.98
N GLN A 127 7.11 -4.69 -5.22
CA GLN A 127 7.72 -3.43 -5.65
C GLN A 127 6.63 -2.38 -5.80
N ILE A 128 6.85 -1.24 -5.15
CA ILE A 128 5.92 -0.10 -5.14
C ILE A 128 6.59 1.06 -5.87
N TYR A 129 5.90 1.59 -6.87
CA TYR A 129 6.29 2.78 -7.62
C TYR A 129 5.25 3.87 -7.42
N VAL A 130 5.70 5.10 -7.25
CA VAL A 130 4.84 6.25 -7.03
C VAL A 130 5.30 7.39 -7.92
N TRP A 131 4.35 8.04 -8.58
CA TRP A 131 4.61 9.25 -9.35
C TRP A 131 3.38 10.15 -9.34
N SER A 132 3.62 11.42 -9.61
CA SER A 132 2.59 12.45 -9.76
C SER A 132 2.50 12.86 -11.22
N GLU A 133 1.29 12.93 -11.77
CA GLU A 133 0.99 13.43 -13.13
C GLU A 133 0.41 14.85 -13.12
#